data_AF-A0A7I7L5E5-F1
#
_entry.id   AF-A0A7I7L5E5-F1
#
_cell.length_a   1.000
_cell.length_b   1.000
_cell.length_c   1.000
_cell.angle_alpha   90.00
_cell.angle_beta   90.00
_cell.angle_gamma   90.00
#
_symmetry.space_group_name_H-M   'P 1'
#
loop_
_entity.id
_entity.type
_entity.pdbx_description
1 polymer ?
#
loop_
_entity_poly.entity_id
_entity_poly.type
_entity_poly.pdbx_seq_one_letter_code
_entity_poly.pdbx_strand_id
1 'polypeptide(L)'
;MTSPHKVAFPARCAVNISYDKHLCSQVFPAGIPVEGFFEGMVELFDADLKRKGFDGVALPAGSYELHKINGVRLDINKSLDELGVQDGDTLVLVPRVAGESFEPQYESLSTGLAAMGRWLGRDGGDRMFAQVTPLTAAHTAIAIIAMAISVVVALTLRARTFSDSLIPAAVAGGIAVSLVIGALVVRWGWRERRDLFSGFAWLAVMALAVAGACAPPGERGAAHGLIGVVVVILGAIAIGVVTEKRWQTAIVTAVVTICGILAAVAAVRMFRPASVQVLAICVLVALLVLVRMTPTIAL
;
A
#
# COMPACT_ATOMS: atom_id res chain seq x y z
N MET A 1 -83.40 -17.16 18.31
CA MET A 1 -81.95 -17.40 18.37
C MET A 1 -81.28 -16.37 17.47
N THR A 2 -80.84 -15.26 18.05
CA THR A 2 -80.08 -14.21 17.34
C THR A 2 -78.60 -14.58 17.41
N SER A 3 -77.96 -14.68 16.26
CA SER A 3 -76.53 -14.98 16.14
C SER A 3 -75.70 -13.91 16.86
N PRO A 4 -74.67 -14.28 17.64
CA PRO A 4 -73.83 -13.30 18.31
C PRO A 4 -73.06 -12.48 17.28
N HIS A 5 -73.12 -11.15 17.37
CA HIS A 5 -72.25 -10.25 16.64
C HIS A 5 -70.79 -10.62 16.94
N LYS A 6 -70.07 -11.14 15.94
CA LYS A 6 -68.63 -11.40 16.03
C LYS A 6 -67.93 -10.04 16.02
N VAL A 7 -67.58 -9.53 17.20
CA VAL A 7 -66.72 -8.36 17.35
C VAL A 7 -65.33 -8.76 16.88
N ALA A 8 -64.99 -8.47 15.63
CA ALA A 8 -63.63 -8.58 15.13
C ALA A 8 -62.87 -7.33 15.61
N PHE A 9 -62.00 -7.50 16.61
CA PHE A 9 -61.07 -6.43 16.97
C PHE A 9 -60.12 -6.21 15.78
N PRO A 10 -59.84 -4.96 15.39
CA PRO A 10 -58.85 -4.69 14.34
C PRO A 10 -57.52 -5.31 14.74
N ALA A 11 -56.83 -5.94 13.78
CA ALA A 11 -55.48 -6.44 13.98
C ALA A 11 -54.62 -5.31 14.56
N ARG A 12 -53.82 -5.61 15.57
CA ARG A 12 -52.99 -4.63 16.27
C ARG A 12 -51.54 -4.86 15.87
N CYS A 13 -50.82 -3.78 15.61
CA CYS A 13 -49.39 -3.79 15.33
C CYS A 13 -48.65 -3.00 16.42
N ALA A 14 -47.68 -3.65 17.08
CA ALA A 14 -46.82 -3.03 18.08
C ALA A 14 -45.56 -2.49 17.40
N VAL A 15 -45.43 -1.17 17.31
CA VAL A 15 -44.30 -0.50 16.66
C VAL A 15 -43.55 0.37 17.65
N ASN A 16 -42.28 0.62 17.35
CA ASN A 16 -41.47 1.57 18.10
C ASN A 16 -41.42 2.90 17.36
N ILE A 17 -41.89 3.97 17.99
CA ILE A 17 -41.81 5.33 17.45
C ILE A 17 -40.55 5.99 17.99
N SER A 18 -39.67 6.38 17.07
CA SER A 18 -38.43 7.11 17.35
C SER A 18 -38.60 8.59 17.01
N TYR A 19 -38.25 9.47 17.93
CA TYR A 19 -38.19 10.92 17.71
C TYR A 19 -36.95 11.49 18.41
N ASP A 20 -36.10 12.19 17.66
CA ASP A 20 -34.78 12.62 18.11
C ASP A 20 -33.98 11.45 18.74
N LYS A 21 -33.76 11.48 20.07
CA LYS A 21 -33.05 10.42 20.82
C LYS A 21 -33.98 9.52 21.64
N HIS A 22 -35.29 9.65 21.45
CA HIS A 22 -36.29 8.95 22.24
C HIS A 22 -36.99 7.87 21.43
N LEU A 23 -37.22 6.73 22.07
CA LEU A 23 -37.93 5.59 21.51
C LEU A 23 -39.08 5.21 22.45
N CYS A 24 -40.29 5.09 21.91
CA CYS A 24 -41.44 4.59 22.65
C CYS A 24 -42.16 3.49 21.87
N SER A 25 -42.43 2.37 22.53
CA SER A 25 -43.26 1.31 21.97
C SER A 25 -44.73 1.68 22.13
N GLN A 26 -45.50 1.57 21.05
CA GLN A 26 -46.93 1.86 21.01
C GLN A 26 -47.66 0.82 20.14
N VAL A 27 -48.94 0.61 20.43
CA VAL A 27 -49.76 -0.38 19.72
C VAL A 27 -50.84 0.34 18.95
N PHE A 28 -50.85 0.15 17.62
CA PHE A 28 -51.78 0.81 16.70
C PHE A 28 -52.65 -0.21 15.95
N PRO A 29 -53.82 0.20 15.44
CA PRO A 29 -54.62 -0.63 14.55
C PRO A 29 -53.89 -0.81 13.21
N ALA A 30 -53.56 -2.05 12.87
CA ALA A 30 -52.76 -2.41 11.70
C ALA A 30 -53.51 -2.23 10.38
N GLY A 31 -54.83 -2.48 10.39
CA GLY A 31 -55.71 -2.43 9.21
C GLY A 31 -56.49 -1.13 9.02
N ILE A 32 -56.18 -0.08 9.77
CA ILE A 32 -56.76 1.27 9.58
C ILE A 32 -55.71 2.15 8.90
N PRO A 33 -56.09 3.02 7.94
CA PRO A 33 -55.17 4.00 7.37
C PRO A 33 -54.46 4.82 8.45
N VAL A 34 -53.17 5.06 8.25
CA VAL A 34 -52.34 5.79 9.24
C VAL A 34 -52.93 7.15 9.58
N GLU A 35 -53.58 7.83 8.61
CA GLU A 35 -54.22 9.13 8.79
C GLU A 35 -55.24 9.13 9.94
N GLY A 36 -55.99 8.04 10.10
CA GLY A 36 -57.06 7.94 11.09
C GLY A 36 -56.58 7.91 12.54
N PHE A 37 -55.31 7.62 12.79
CA PHE A 37 -54.73 7.60 14.14
C PHE A 37 -53.45 8.42 14.30
N PHE A 38 -52.98 9.07 13.23
CA PHE A 38 -51.70 9.79 13.22
C PHE A 38 -51.64 10.92 14.24
N GLU A 39 -52.65 11.78 14.29
CA GLU A 39 -52.68 12.91 15.23
C GLU A 39 -52.73 12.43 16.68
N GLY A 40 -53.58 11.44 16.97
CA GLY A 40 -53.69 10.85 18.31
C GLY A 40 -52.41 10.14 18.75
N MET A 41 -51.67 9.53 17.82
CA MET A 41 -50.34 8.96 18.09
C MET A 41 -49.32 10.04 18.47
N VAL A 42 -49.29 11.16 17.74
CA VAL A 42 -48.36 12.27 18.03
C VAL A 42 -48.71 12.89 19.39
N GLU A 43 -49.99 13.08 19.69
CA GLU A 43 -50.45 13.60 20.98
C GLU A 43 -50.10 12.66 22.14
N LEU A 44 -50.36 11.36 21.98
CA LEU A 44 -50.04 10.35 23.01
C LEU A 44 -48.52 10.26 23.25
N PHE A 45 -47.74 10.37 22.18
CA PHE A 45 -46.28 10.36 22.25
C PHE A 45 -45.74 11.64 22.90
N ASP A 46 -46.28 12.82 22.58
CA ASP A 46 -45.94 14.08 23.25
C ASP A 46 -46.26 14.04 24.75
N ALA A 47 -47.43 13.51 25.12
CA ALA A 47 -47.81 13.33 26.52
C ALA A 47 -46.88 12.35 27.25
N ASP A 48 -46.46 11.27 26.59
CA ASP A 48 -45.50 10.31 27.17
C ASP A 48 -44.09 10.92 27.35
N LEU A 49 -43.62 11.70 26.38
CA LEU A 49 -42.36 12.43 26.49
C LEU A 49 -42.39 13.43 27.65
N LYS A 50 -43.45 14.23 27.77
CA LYS A 50 -43.65 15.18 28.87
C LYS A 50 -43.73 14.48 30.22
N ARG A 51 -44.44 13.34 30.30
CA ARG A 51 -44.50 12.50 31.51
C ARG A 51 -43.13 11.98 31.93
N LYS A 52 -42.26 11.68 30.97
CA LYS A 52 -40.87 11.24 31.23
C LYS A 52 -39.90 12.41 31.51
N GLY A 53 -40.39 13.65 31.54
CA GLY A 53 -39.61 14.84 31.87
C GLY A 53 -38.88 15.48 30.69
N PHE A 54 -39.27 15.17 29.44
CA PHE A 54 -38.73 15.78 28.23
C PHE A 54 -39.61 16.93 27.72
N ASP A 55 -39.05 17.78 26.87
CA ASP A 55 -39.72 18.98 26.32
C ASP A 55 -40.91 18.67 25.38
N GLY A 56 -41.14 17.39 25.10
CA GLY A 56 -42.21 16.93 24.21
C GLY A 56 -41.83 16.98 22.74
N VAL A 57 -42.84 16.94 21.87
CA VAL A 57 -42.68 17.02 20.42
C VAL A 57 -42.59 18.51 20.02
N ALA A 58 -41.49 18.92 19.38
CA ALA A 58 -41.14 20.34 19.23
C ALA A 58 -41.93 21.13 18.17
N LEU A 59 -42.60 20.46 17.22
CA LEU A 59 -43.34 21.09 16.12
C LEU A 59 -44.85 20.93 16.28
N PRO A 60 -45.66 21.81 15.68
CA PRO A 60 -47.12 21.73 15.74
C PRO A 60 -47.67 20.45 15.09
N ALA A 61 -48.88 20.04 15.51
CA ALA A 61 -49.64 18.99 14.86
C ALA A 61 -49.75 19.24 13.34
N GLY A 62 -49.63 18.18 12.53
CA GLY A 62 -49.61 18.25 11.06
C GLY A 62 -48.26 18.61 10.43
N SER A 63 -47.24 18.96 11.23
CA SER A 63 -45.88 19.27 10.75
C SER A 63 -44.94 18.07 10.71
N TYR A 64 -45.46 16.85 10.86
CA TYR A 64 -44.70 15.61 10.94
C TYR A 64 -45.13 14.60 9.88
N GLU A 65 -44.23 13.69 9.58
CA GLU A 65 -44.47 12.48 8.79
C GLU A 65 -43.75 11.28 9.40
N LEU A 66 -44.21 10.07 9.08
CA LEU A 66 -43.59 8.83 9.53
C LEU A 66 -42.73 8.25 8.42
N HIS A 67 -41.48 7.94 8.76
CA HIS A 67 -40.56 7.23 7.89
C HIS A 67 -40.23 5.85 8.46
N LYS A 68 -39.91 4.89 7.61
CA LYS A 68 -39.19 3.68 8.02
C LYS A 68 -37.74 4.05 8.38
N ILE A 69 -37.06 3.21 9.15
CA ILE A 69 -35.66 3.45 9.55
C ILE A 69 -34.69 3.62 8.36
N ASN A 70 -35.03 3.07 7.20
CA ASN A 70 -34.26 3.22 5.95
C ASN A 70 -34.53 4.56 5.22
N GLY A 71 -35.32 5.47 5.81
CA GLY A 71 -35.62 6.79 5.27
C GLY A 71 -36.80 6.86 4.31
N VAL A 72 -37.47 5.73 4.04
CA VAL A 72 -38.66 5.69 3.15
C VAL A 72 -39.86 6.28 3.87
N ARG A 73 -40.53 7.25 3.24
CA ARG A 73 -41.73 7.90 3.76
C ARG A 73 -42.94 6.97 3.69
N LEU A 74 -43.70 6.85 4.78
CA LEU A 74 -44.95 6.10 4.80
C LEU A 74 -46.07 6.92 4.13
N ASP A 75 -46.87 6.26 3.31
CA ASP A 75 -48.10 6.83 2.73
C ASP A 75 -49.22 6.78 3.77
N ILE A 76 -49.65 7.95 4.23
CA ILE A 76 -50.61 8.09 5.32
C ILE A 76 -52.01 7.54 4.97
N ASN A 77 -52.33 7.43 3.67
CA ASN A 77 -53.61 6.92 3.17
C ASN A 77 -53.71 5.39 3.23
N LYS A 78 -52.59 4.70 3.47
CA LYS A 78 -52.52 3.24 3.56
C LYS A 78 -52.45 2.79 5.01
N SER A 79 -52.88 1.55 5.24
CA SER A 79 -52.77 0.89 6.53
C SER A 79 -51.35 0.38 6.79
N LEU A 80 -51.00 0.09 8.05
CA LEU A 80 -49.69 -0.46 8.40
C LEU A 80 -49.45 -1.84 7.74
N ASP A 81 -50.51 -2.64 7.62
CA ASP A 81 -50.47 -3.95 6.94
C ASP A 81 -50.12 -3.79 5.44
N GLU A 82 -50.72 -2.83 4.74
CA GLU A 82 -50.44 -2.55 3.33
C GLU A 82 -49.04 -1.97 3.09
N LEU A 83 -48.48 -1.29 4.10
CA LEU A 83 -47.13 -0.75 4.08
C LEU A 83 -46.08 -1.79 4.50
N GLY A 84 -46.52 -3.01 4.84
CA GLY A 84 -45.65 -4.10 5.28
C GLY A 84 -44.88 -3.76 6.56
N VAL A 85 -45.51 -3.05 7.49
CA VAL A 85 -44.96 -2.75 8.82
C VAL A 85 -45.31 -3.90 9.76
N GLN A 86 -44.29 -4.48 10.39
CA GLN A 86 -44.43 -5.65 11.25
C GLN A 86 -44.31 -5.29 12.74
N ASP A 87 -44.79 -6.18 13.59
CA ASP A 87 -44.57 -6.07 15.04
C ASP A 87 -43.08 -5.98 15.36
N GLY A 88 -42.70 -4.94 16.12
CA GLY A 88 -41.33 -4.63 16.50
C GLY A 88 -40.61 -3.65 15.58
N ASP A 89 -41.17 -3.32 14.42
CA ASP A 89 -40.56 -2.36 13.50
C ASP A 89 -40.40 -0.98 14.16
N THR A 90 -39.33 -0.30 13.79
CA THR A 90 -39.07 1.07 14.24
C THR A 90 -39.44 2.07 13.16
N LEU A 91 -40.39 2.93 13.47
CA LEU A 91 -40.79 4.07 12.66
C LEU A 91 -40.19 5.34 13.24
N VAL A 92 -39.78 6.25 12.37
CA VAL A 92 -39.15 7.51 12.76
C VAL A 92 -40.12 8.65 12.48
N LEU A 93 -40.42 9.45 13.49
CA LEU A 93 -41.21 10.66 13.37
C LEU A 93 -40.26 11.79 12.92
N VAL A 94 -40.44 12.29 11.70
CA VAL A 94 -39.56 13.29 11.07
C VAL A 94 -40.39 14.54 10.74
N PRO A 95 -39.82 15.75 10.85
CA PRO A 95 -40.48 16.97 10.34
C PRO A 95 -40.86 16.79 8.87
N ARG A 96 -42.06 17.23 8.49
CA ARG A 96 -42.58 17.09 7.14
C ARG A 96 -41.72 17.89 6.16
N VAL A 97 -41.16 17.21 5.15
CA VAL A 97 -40.35 17.85 4.09
C VAL A 97 -41.12 17.88 2.77
N ALA A 98 -40.94 18.94 1.99
CA ALA A 98 -41.47 19.03 0.64
C ALA A 98 -40.64 18.16 -0.32
N GLY A 99 -41.29 17.20 -1.01
CA GLY A 99 -40.63 16.31 -1.96
C GLY A 99 -41.36 14.97 -2.10
N GLU A 100 -40.97 14.18 -3.09
CA GLU A 100 -41.43 12.81 -3.27
C GLU A 100 -40.69 11.85 -2.31
N SER A 101 -41.32 10.70 -2.02
CA SER A 101 -40.66 9.66 -1.24
C SER A 101 -39.43 9.14 -1.99
N PHE A 102 -38.32 9.01 -1.28
CA PHE A 102 -37.12 8.38 -1.79
C PHE A 102 -37.35 6.86 -1.96
N GLU A 103 -36.99 6.33 -3.12
CA GLU A 103 -36.88 4.88 -3.35
C GLU A 103 -35.38 4.50 -3.40
N PRO A 104 -34.90 3.58 -2.55
CA PRO A 104 -33.50 3.15 -2.56
C PRO A 104 -33.09 2.60 -3.93
N GLN A 105 -32.21 3.32 -4.63
CA GLN A 105 -31.57 2.83 -5.85
C GLN A 105 -30.40 1.92 -5.46
N TYR A 106 -30.55 0.62 -5.68
CA TYR A 106 -29.47 -0.35 -5.50
C TYR A 106 -28.58 -0.36 -6.74
N GLU A 107 -27.43 0.32 -6.67
CA GLU A 107 -26.43 0.23 -7.73
C GLU A 107 -25.71 -1.12 -7.70
N SER A 108 -25.20 -1.54 -8.87
CA SER A 108 -24.39 -2.76 -8.95
C SER A 108 -23.10 -2.61 -8.14
N LEU A 109 -22.78 -3.64 -7.36
CA LEU A 109 -21.58 -3.69 -6.52
C LEU A 109 -20.29 -3.42 -7.31
N SER A 110 -20.25 -3.76 -8.60
CA SER A 110 -19.08 -3.50 -9.47
C SER A 110 -18.83 -2.01 -9.69
N THR A 111 -19.90 -1.20 -9.82
CA THR A 111 -19.81 0.25 -9.97
C THR A 111 -19.37 0.89 -8.66
N GLY A 112 -19.92 0.41 -7.54
CA GLY A 112 -19.50 0.79 -6.19
C GLY A 112 -18.03 0.47 -5.92
N LEU A 113 -17.54 -0.71 -6.31
CA LEU A 113 -16.14 -1.11 -6.14
C LEU A 113 -15.20 -0.28 -7.02
N ALA A 114 -15.58 -0.01 -8.27
CA ALA A 114 -14.80 0.85 -9.16
C ALA A 114 -14.75 2.30 -8.68
N ALA A 115 -15.85 2.81 -8.12
CA ALA A 115 -15.90 4.13 -7.48
C ALA A 115 -15.05 4.17 -6.21
N MET A 116 -15.13 3.13 -5.37
CA MET A 116 -14.34 3.00 -4.15
C MET A 116 -12.84 2.91 -4.47
N GLY A 117 -12.46 2.16 -5.49
CA GLY A 117 -11.07 2.08 -5.97
C GLY A 117 -10.51 3.41 -6.46
N ARG A 118 -11.35 4.29 -7.02
CA ARG A 118 -10.98 5.67 -7.35
C ARG A 118 -10.92 6.57 -6.12
N TRP A 119 -11.87 6.42 -5.21
CA TRP A 119 -12.03 7.27 -4.02
C TRP A 119 -10.92 7.04 -2.98
N LEU A 120 -10.58 5.78 -2.69
CA LEU A 120 -9.47 5.40 -1.81
C LEU A 120 -8.13 6.00 -2.26
N GLY A 121 -8.00 6.30 -3.56
CA GLY A 121 -6.82 6.92 -4.14
C GLY A 121 -6.72 8.44 -4.11
N ARG A 122 -7.75 9.14 -3.61
CA ARG A 122 -7.89 10.59 -3.70
C ARG A 122 -7.24 11.34 -2.54
N ASP A 123 -7.29 10.79 -1.32
CA ASP A 123 -6.79 11.43 -0.09
C ASP A 123 -5.50 10.77 0.44
N GLY A 124 -4.71 10.15 -0.43
CA GLY A 124 -3.44 9.52 -0.07
C GLY A 124 -3.55 8.10 0.48
N GLY A 125 -4.73 7.48 0.42
CA GLY A 125 -4.91 6.05 0.64
C GLY A 125 -4.34 5.21 -0.51
N ASP A 126 -4.05 3.94 -0.24
CA ASP A 126 -3.54 3.01 -1.24
C ASP A 126 -4.59 2.80 -2.34
N ARG A 127 -4.28 3.29 -3.55
CA ARG A 127 -5.06 3.00 -4.75
C ARG A 127 -5.08 1.49 -4.94
N MET A 128 -6.26 0.90 -4.96
CA MET A 128 -6.44 -0.52 -5.28
C MET A 128 -5.85 -0.87 -6.66
N PHE A 129 -5.76 0.12 -7.57
CA PHE A 129 -5.05 0.03 -8.84
C PHE A 129 -4.17 1.28 -9.08
N ALA A 130 -2.92 1.22 -8.63
CA ALA A 130 -1.96 2.28 -8.93
C ALA A 130 -1.69 2.35 -10.45
N GLN A 131 -1.70 3.56 -11.01
CA GLN A 131 -1.38 3.76 -12.42
C GLN A 131 0.10 3.45 -12.69
N VAL A 132 0.40 2.77 -13.80
CA VAL A 132 1.78 2.53 -14.21
C VAL A 132 2.40 3.87 -14.62
N THR A 133 3.30 4.37 -13.78
CA THR A 133 4.01 5.63 -14.03
C THR A 133 5.27 5.40 -14.86
N PRO A 134 5.80 6.44 -15.53
CA PRO A 134 7.12 6.37 -16.18
C PRO A 134 8.26 5.98 -15.22
N LEU A 135 8.12 6.31 -13.93
CA LEU A 135 9.07 5.91 -12.89
C LEU A 135 9.00 4.39 -12.65
N THR A 136 7.79 3.84 -12.53
CA THR A 136 7.57 2.40 -12.40
C THR A 136 8.17 1.65 -13.59
N ALA A 137 7.92 2.12 -14.81
CA ALA A 137 8.47 1.52 -16.03
C ALA A 137 10.01 1.57 -16.08
N ALA A 138 10.61 2.66 -15.61
CA ALA A 138 12.07 2.77 -15.54
C ALA A 138 12.68 1.81 -14.51
N HIS A 139 12.10 1.71 -13.32
CA HIS A 139 12.58 0.79 -12.29
C HIS A 139 12.43 -0.68 -12.71
N THR A 140 11.33 -1.04 -13.38
CA THR A 140 11.17 -2.41 -13.91
C THR A 140 12.18 -2.70 -15.01
N ALA A 141 12.47 -1.74 -15.89
CA ALA A 141 13.52 -1.91 -16.91
C ALA A 141 14.90 -2.13 -16.27
N ILE A 142 15.28 -1.33 -15.27
CA ILE A 142 16.55 -1.52 -14.53
C ILE A 142 16.57 -2.88 -13.83
N ALA A 143 15.46 -3.32 -13.23
CA ALA A 143 15.38 -4.63 -12.59
C ALA A 143 15.58 -5.78 -13.59
N ILE A 144 14.97 -5.70 -14.78
CA ILE A 144 15.16 -6.70 -15.85
C ILE A 144 16.62 -6.72 -16.32
N ILE A 145 17.23 -5.55 -16.53
CA ILE A 145 18.65 -5.45 -16.89
C ILE A 145 19.53 -6.05 -15.79
N ALA A 146 19.24 -5.77 -14.52
CA ALA A 146 19.96 -6.34 -13.39
C ALA A 146 19.87 -7.86 -13.34
N MET A 147 18.69 -8.44 -13.61
CA MET A 147 18.51 -9.89 -13.71
C MET A 147 19.34 -10.48 -14.86
N ALA A 148 19.29 -9.86 -16.04
CA ALA A 148 20.05 -10.31 -17.20
C ALA A 148 21.57 -10.28 -16.92
N ILE A 149 22.08 -9.19 -16.34
CA ILE A 149 23.49 -9.06 -15.98
C ILE A 149 23.87 -10.08 -14.91
N SER A 150 23.02 -10.33 -13.92
CA SER A 150 23.28 -11.33 -12.88
C SER A 150 23.47 -12.72 -13.49
N VAL A 151 22.65 -13.09 -14.49
CA VAL A 151 22.81 -14.33 -15.25
C VAL A 151 24.15 -14.34 -16.00
N VAL A 152 24.51 -13.24 -16.68
CA VAL A 152 25.79 -13.16 -17.40
C VAL A 152 26.98 -13.24 -16.45
N VAL A 153 26.93 -12.58 -15.30
CA VAL A 153 27.97 -12.65 -14.26
C VAL A 153 28.13 -14.09 -13.76
N ALA A 154 27.02 -14.77 -13.45
CA ALA A 154 27.06 -16.17 -13.03
C ALA A 154 27.64 -17.08 -14.12
N LEU A 155 27.24 -16.89 -15.38
CA LEU A 155 27.74 -17.69 -16.51
C LEU A 155 29.21 -17.41 -16.82
N THR A 156 29.67 -16.16 -16.75
CA THR A 156 31.08 -15.80 -16.98
C THR A 156 31.97 -16.34 -15.87
N LEU A 157 31.57 -16.18 -14.61
CA LEU A 157 32.24 -16.77 -13.47
C LEU A 157 32.16 -18.30 -13.45
N ARG A 158 31.16 -18.92 -14.06
CA ARG A 158 31.15 -20.38 -14.25
C ARG A 158 32.06 -20.80 -15.41
N ALA A 159 31.99 -20.15 -16.56
CA ALA A 159 32.82 -20.49 -17.72
C ALA A 159 34.32 -20.40 -17.40
N ARG A 160 34.69 -19.42 -16.57
CA ARG A 160 36.07 -19.21 -16.13
C ARG A 160 36.55 -20.25 -15.08
N THR A 161 35.68 -21.12 -14.53
CA THR A 161 36.15 -22.27 -13.71
C THR A 161 36.62 -23.43 -14.58
N PHE A 162 36.13 -23.50 -15.82
CA PHE A 162 36.40 -24.61 -16.74
C PHE A 162 37.38 -24.22 -17.85
N SER A 163 37.58 -22.93 -18.11
CA SER A 163 38.46 -22.45 -19.18
C SER A 163 39.29 -21.25 -18.75
N ASP A 164 40.54 -21.20 -19.22
CA ASP A 164 41.42 -20.03 -19.09
C ASP A 164 41.23 -19.03 -20.26
N SER A 165 40.06 -19.08 -20.94
CA SER A 165 39.81 -18.23 -22.10
C SER A 165 39.57 -16.76 -21.71
N LEU A 166 39.88 -15.84 -22.63
CA LEU A 166 39.55 -14.41 -22.48
C LEU A 166 38.07 -14.09 -22.77
N ILE A 167 37.31 -15.05 -23.31
CA ILE A 167 35.92 -14.84 -23.75
C ILE A 167 35.03 -14.35 -22.59
N PRO A 168 35.07 -14.93 -21.37
CA PRO A 168 34.27 -14.44 -20.24
C PRO A 168 34.59 -13.00 -19.86
N ALA A 169 35.88 -12.61 -19.92
CA ALA A 169 36.31 -11.25 -19.63
C ALA A 169 35.85 -10.26 -20.72
N ALA A 170 35.95 -10.65 -22.00
CA ALA A 170 35.51 -9.84 -23.12
C ALA A 170 33.98 -9.61 -23.11
N VAL A 171 33.19 -10.65 -22.80
CA VAL A 171 31.72 -10.53 -22.69
C VAL A 171 31.33 -9.62 -21.53
N ALA A 172 31.88 -9.84 -20.33
CA ALA A 172 31.63 -8.98 -19.18
C ALA A 172 32.08 -7.53 -19.44
N GLY A 173 33.23 -7.36 -20.09
CA GLY A 173 33.78 -6.06 -20.49
C GLY A 173 32.93 -5.31 -21.50
N GLY A 174 32.41 -5.99 -22.53
CA GLY A 174 31.52 -5.38 -23.53
C GLY A 174 30.22 -4.88 -22.91
N ILE A 175 29.61 -5.67 -22.03
CA ILE A 175 28.42 -5.27 -21.27
C ILE A 175 28.73 -4.09 -20.35
N ALA A 176 29.84 -4.17 -19.62
CA ALA A 176 30.31 -3.07 -18.78
C ALA A 176 30.44 -1.75 -19.55
N VAL A 177 31.13 -1.76 -20.70
CA VAL A 177 31.29 -0.59 -21.56
C VAL A 177 29.92 -0.04 -21.99
N SER A 178 28.99 -0.92 -22.36
CA SER A 178 27.64 -0.53 -22.77
C SER A 178 26.87 0.15 -21.63
N LEU A 179 27.00 -0.34 -20.40
CA LEU A 179 26.39 0.26 -19.21
C LEU A 179 27.04 1.58 -18.81
N VAL A 180 28.36 1.70 -18.94
CA VAL A 180 29.08 2.98 -18.73
C VAL A 180 28.60 4.02 -19.72
N ILE A 181 28.46 3.67 -21.00
CA ILE A 181 27.91 4.57 -22.02
C ILE A 181 26.48 4.96 -21.65
N GLY A 182 25.64 4.01 -21.25
CA GLY A 182 24.28 4.29 -20.77
C GLY A 182 24.25 5.27 -19.59
N ALA A 183 25.12 5.07 -18.59
CA ALA A 183 25.24 5.98 -17.45
C ALA A 183 25.70 7.39 -17.87
N LEU A 184 26.63 7.50 -18.81
CA LEU A 184 27.10 8.79 -19.35
C LEU A 184 26.00 9.51 -20.15
N VAL A 185 25.27 8.79 -20.99
CA VAL A 185 24.14 9.34 -21.76
C VAL A 185 23.06 9.86 -20.82
N VAL A 186 22.68 9.08 -19.79
CA VAL A 186 21.69 9.54 -18.79
C VAL A 186 22.22 10.75 -18.04
N ARG A 187 23.49 10.75 -17.64
CA ARG A 187 24.09 11.88 -16.92
C ARG A 187 24.11 13.17 -17.76
N TRP A 188 24.36 13.10 -19.06
CA TRP A 188 24.44 14.28 -19.91
C TRP A 188 23.07 14.72 -20.43
N GLY A 189 22.23 13.78 -20.87
CA GLY A 189 20.93 14.07 -21.46
C GLY A 189 19.81 14.29 -20.43
N TRP A 190 19.83 13.56 -19.31
CA TRP A 190 18.73 13.50 -18.35
C TRP A 190 19.22 13.61 -16.90
N ARG A 191 19.80 14.77 -16.55
CA ARG A 191 20.39 15.03 -15.21
C ARG A 191 19.43 14.82 -14.05
N GLU A 192 18.13 14.98 -14.27
CA GLU A 192 17.08 14.77 -13.26
C GLU A 192 16.86 13.29 -12.93
N ARG A 193 17.17 12.38 -13.87
CA ARG A 193 16.97 10.92 -13.76
C ARG A 193 18.11 10.22 -13.03
N ARG A 194 18.30 10.61 -11.77
CA ARG A 194 19.32 10.05 -10.85
C ARG A 194 19.11 8.55 -10.59
N ASP A 195 17.86 8.09 -10.65
CA ASP A 195 17.44 6.69 -10.58
C ASP A 195 18.10 5.84 -11.68
N LEU A 196 17.99 6.26 -12.93
CA LEU A 196 18.61 5.56 -14.07
C LEU A 196 20.13 5.59 -13.99
N PHE A 197 20.70 6.76 -13.68
CA PHE A 197 22.15 6.89 -13.54
C PHE A 197 22.68 5.91 -12.49
N SER A 198 22.03 5.84 -11.32
CA SER A 198 22.38 4.90 -10.25
C SER A 198 22.34 3.46 -10.74
N GLY A 199 21.24 3.06 -11.41
CA GLY A 199 21.06 1.70 -11.90
C GLY A 199 22.16 1.29 -12.88
N PHE A 200 22.40 2.10 -13.91
CA PHE A 200 23.44 1.81 -14.90
C PHE A 200 24.84 1.83 -14.30
N ALA A 201 25.15 2.80 -13.43
CA ALA A 201 26.50 2.93 -12.86
C ALA A 201 26.85 1.76 -11.94
N TRP A 202 25.97 1.35 -11.02
CA TRP A 202 26.24 0.22 -10.12
C TRP A 202 26.32 -1.12 -10.88
N LEU A 203 25.47 -1.32 -11.88
CA LEU A 203 25.54 -2.51 -12.73
C LEU A 203 26.80 -2.53 -13.59
N ALA A 204 27.26 -1.37 -14.08
CA ALA A 204 28.53 -1.24 -14.79
C ALA A 204 29.72 -1.60 -13.90
N VAL A 205 29.75 -1.12 -12.65
CA VAL A 205 30.81 -1.45 -11.69
C VAL A 205 30.87 -2.95 -11.43
N MET A 206 29.73 -3.60 -11.25
CA MET A 206 29.67 -5.06 -11.07
C MET A 206 30.21 -5.81 -12.30
N ALA A 207 29.80 -5.42 -13.50
CA ALA A 207 30.27 -6.03 -14.74
C ALA A 207 31.77 -5.79 -14.98
N LEU A 208 32.27 -4.57 -14.70
CA LEU A 208 33.70 -4.23 -14.79
C LEU A 208 34.54 -5.04 -13.80
N ALA A 209 34.06 -5.23 -12.58
CA ALA A 209 34.75 -6.01 -11.57
C ALA A 209 34.91 -7.48 -12.01
N VAL A 210 33.87 -8.07 -12.60
CA VAL A 210 33.92 -9.43 -13.13
C VAL A 210 34.83 -9.52 -14.36
N ALA A 211 34.78 -8.53 -15.25
CA ALA A 211 35.68 -8.46 -16.40
C ALA A 211 37.15 -8.38 -15.95
N GLY A 212 37.45 -7.49 -14.99
CA GLY A 212 38.78 -7.32 -14.43
C GLY A 212 39.27 -8.55 -13.68
N ALA A 213 38.40 -9.22 -12.92
CA ALA A 213 38.75 -10.47 -12.24
C ALA A 213 38.97 -11.64 -13.22
N CYS A 214 38.34 -11.64 -14.40
CA CYS A 214 38.49 -12.69 -15.40
C CYS A 214 39.61 -12.43 -16.43
N ALA A 215 40.11 -11.20 -16.55
CA ALA A 215 41.05 -10.81 -17.60
C ALA A 215 42.48 -11.37 -17.44
N PRO A 216 43.08 -11.42 -16.23
CA PRO A 216 44.43 -11.94 -16.06
C PRO A 216 44.49 -13.45 -16.33
N PRO A 217 45.48 -13.93 -17.11
CA PRO A 217 45.66 -15.36 -17.37
C PRO A 217 46.06 -16.12 -16.10
N GLY A 218 45.83 -17.44 -16.10
CA GLY A 218 46.23 -18.35 -15.01
C GLY A 218 45.09 -18.75 -14.07
N GLU A 219 45.42 -19.67 -13.15
CA GLU A 219 44.47 -20.23 -12.20
C GLU A 219 43.88 -19.17 -11.28
N ARG A 220 42.61 -19.38 -10.91
CA ARG A 220 41.89 -18.47 -10.02
C ARG A 220 42.56 -18.43 -8.65
N GLY A 221 43.04 -17.24 -8.29
CA GLY A 221 43.65 -17.01 -7.01
C GLY A 221 43.16 -15.74 -6.35
N ALA A 222 43.80 -15.42 -5.23
CA ALA A 222 43.56 -14.18 -4.50
C ALA A 222 43.85 -12.92 -5.35
N ALA A 223 44.76 -13.01 -6.32
CA ALA A 223 45.09 -11.92 -7.23
C ALA A 223 43.89 -11.52 -8.13
N HIS A 224 43.18 -12.49 -8.72
CA HIS A 224 41.97 -12.22 -9.51
C HIS A 224 40.87 -11.58 -8.65
N GLY A 225 40.68 -12.08 -7.43
CA GLY A 225 39.75 -11.50 -6.46
C GLY A 225 40.12 -10.07 -6.07
N LEU A 226 41.40 -9.80 -5.82
CA LEU A 226 41.91 -8.47 -5.49
C LEU A 226 41.62 -7.46 -6.60
N ILE A 227 41.88 -7.82 -7.86
CA ILE A 227 41.62 -6.94 -9.01
C ILE A 227 40.12 -6.60 -9.10
N GLY A 228 39.25 -7.60 -9.01
CA GLY A 228 37.80 -7.37 -9.03
C GLY A 228 37.34 -6.43 -7.92
N VAL A 229 37.83 -6.64 -6.70
CA VAL A 229 37.48 -5.80 -5.53
C VAL A 229 38.01 -4.38 -5.68
N VAL A 230 39.24 -4.19 -6.18
CA VAL A 230 39.79 -2.85 -6.44
C VAL A 230 38.95 -2.10 -7.47
N VAL A 231 38.49 -2.78 -8.53
CA VAL A 231 37.58 -2.17 -9.52
C VAL A 231 36.27 -1.73 -8.87
N VAL A 232 35.70 -2.53 -7.95
CA VAL A 232 34.51 -2.12 -7.20
C VAL A 232 34.77 -0.88 -6.34
N ILE A 233 35.91 -0.81 -5.64
CA ILE A 233 36.28 0.35 -4.82
C ILE A 233 36.38 1.61 -5.67
N LEU A 234 37.16 1.56 -6.76
CA LEU A 234 37.34 2.69 -7.66
C LEU A 234 36.01 3.12 -8.31
N GLY A 235 35.19 2.16 -8.72
CA GLY A 235 33.86 2.42 -9.25
C GLY A 235 32.92 3.09 -8.25
N ALA A 236 32.87 2.60 -7.01
CA ALA A 236 32.07 3.19 -5.94
C ALA A 236 32.52 4.61 -5.59
N ILE A 237 33.85 4.86 -5.54
CA ILE A 237 34.40 6.21 -5.32
C ILE A 237 34.03 7.13 -6.49
N ALA A 238 34.18 6.68 -7.74
CA ALA A 238 33.82 7.45 -8.92
C ALA A 238 32.32 7.85 -8.90
N ILE A 239 31.44 6.91 -8.57
CA ILE A 239 30.00 7.17 -8.38
C ILE A 239 29.78 8.21 -7.27
N GLY A 240 30.42 8.06 -6.12
CA GLY A 240 30.29 8.99 -4.99
C GLY A 240 30.78 10.41 -5.29
N VAL A 241 31.86 10.55 -6.05
CA VAL A 241 32.39 11.85 -6.52
C VAL A 241 31.45 12.48 -7.53
N VAL A 242 30.98 11.71 -8.51
CA VAL A 242 30.08 12.20 -9.57
C VAL A 242 28.71 12.63 -9.02
N THR A 243 28.26 12.06 -7.90
CA THR A 243 26.97 12.36 -7.27
C THR A 243 27.06 13.36 -6.12
N GLU A 244 28.20 14.03 -5.96
CA GLU A 244 28.43 15.08 -4.95
C GLU A 244 28.07 14.67 -3.51
N LYS A 245 28.22 13.37 -3.17
CA LYS A 245 28.03 12.84 -1.81
C LYS A 245 26.64 13.09 -1.17
N ARG A 246 25.60 13.47 -1.90
CA ARG A 246 24.33 13.89 -1.28
C ARG A 246 23.35 12.77 -0.91
N TRP A 247 23.36 11.64 -1.64
CA TRP A 247 22.33 10.59 -1.48
C TRP A 247 22.84 9.14 -1.57
N GLN A 248 24.06 8.91 -2.09
CA GLN A 248 24.65 7.56 -2.16
C GLN A 248 25.76 7.32 -1.15
N THR A 249 26.06 8.28 -0.26
CA THR A 249 27.18 8.19 0.67
C THR A 249 27.14 6.91 1.48
N ALA A 250 26.01 6.57 2.09
CA ALA A 250 25.88 5.37 2.90
C ALA A 250 26.20 4.08 2.11
N ILE A 251 25.70 3.96 0.88
CA ILE A 251 25.94 2.80 0.02
C ILE A 251 27.41 2.75 -0.40
N VAL A 252 27.96 3.88 -0.87
CA VAL A 252 29.36 3.99 -1.29
C VAL A 252 30.30 3.66 -0.14
N THR A 253 30.06 4.20 1.07
CA THR A 253 30.90 3.93 2.25
C THR A 253 30.80 2.47 2.67
N ALA A 254 29.61 1.88 2.65
CA ALA A 254 29.43 0.46 2.97
C ALA A 254 30.19 -0.43 1.97
N VAL A 255 30.01 -0.19 0.67
CA VAL A 255 30.70 -0.94 -0.38
C VAL A 255 32.21 -0.79 -0.27
N VAL A 256 32.73 0.44 -0.14
CA VAL A 256 34.18 0.69 -0.04
C VAL A 256 34.76 0.03 1.21
N THR A 257 34.03 0.03 2.34
CA THR A 257 34.50 -0.59 3.58
C THR A 257 34.56 -2.12 3.45
N ILE A 258 33.48 -2.74 2.97
CA ILE A 258 33.43 -4.20 2.78
C ILE A 258 34.49 -4.63 1.77
N CYS A 259 34.56 -3.95 0.62
CA CYS A 259 35.56 -4.23 -0.40
C CYS A 259 36.98 -3.95 0.11
N GLY A 260 37.21 -2.92 0.92
CA GLY A 260 38.52 -2.65 1.52
C GLY A 260 39.00 -3.80 2.40
N ILE A 261 38.11 -4.37 3.22
CA ILE A 261 38.41 -5.56 4.04
C ILE A 261 38.72 -6.77 3.14
N LEU A 262 37.90 -7.02 2.10
CA LEU A 262 38.13 -8.11 1.16
C LEU A 262 39.45 -7.95 0.39
N ALA A 263 39.81 -6.73 0.00
CA ALA A 263 41.09 -6.43 -0.64
C ALA A 263 42.27 -6.70 0.29
N ALA A 264 42.17 -6.30 1.56
CA ALA A 264 43.20 -6.60 2.56
C ALA A 264 43.37 -8.12 2.75
N VAL A 265 42.27 -8.86 2.86
CA VAL A 265 42.28 -10.33 2.95
C VAL A 265 42.92 -10.95 1.71
N ALA A 266 42.52 -10.52 0.52
CA ALA A 266 43.06 -11.00 -0.75
C ALA A 266 44.56 -10.70 -0.88
N ALA A 267 45.01 -9.52 -0.47
CA ALA A 267 46.41 -9.14 -0.46
C ALA A 267 47.23 -10.00 0.51
N VAL A 268 46.75 -10.21 1.74
CA VAL A 268 47.42 -11.11 2.71
C VAL A 268 47.52 -12.52 2.14
N ARG A 269 46.44 -13.05 1.54
CA ARG A 269 46.43 -14.35 0.88
C ARG A 269 47.35 -14.46 -0.32
N MET A 270 47.57 -13.36 -1.04
CA MET A 270 48.46 -13.31 -2.19
C MET A 270 49.92 -13.43 -1.78
N PHE A 271 50.32 -12.78 -0.67
CA PHE A 271 51.72 -12.76 -0.22
C PHE A 271 52.05 -13.80 0.85
N ARG A 272 51.05 -14.37 1.53
CA ARG A 272 51.24 -15.35 2.61
C ARG A 272 50.28 -16.54 2.44
N PRO A 273 50.75 -17.77 2.63
CA PRO A 273 49.90 -18.96 2.65
C PRO A 273 49.13 -19.06 3.98
N ALA A 274 48.28 -18.08 4.28
CA ALA A 274 47.45 -18.07 5.48
C ALA A 274 46.23 -18.98 5.33
N SER A 275 45.89 -19.78 6.34
CA SER A 275 44.68 -20.62 6.30
C SER A 275 43.41 -19.76 6.29
N VAL A 276 42.33 -20.28 5.69
CA VAL A 276 41.04 -19.57 5.61
C VAL A 276 40.47 -19.29 7.00
N GLN A 277 40.67 -20.21 7.95
CA GLN A 277 40.21 -20.08 9.33
C GLN A 277 40.88 -18.90 10.05
N VAL A 278 42.20 -18.74 9.89
CA VAL A 278 42.94 -17.62 10.52
C VAL A 278 42.45 -16.28 9.95
N LEU A 279 42.27 -16.19 8.63
CA LEU A 279 41.75 -14.98 7.99
C LEU A 279 40.33 -14.66 8.46
N ALA A 280 39.47 -15.67 8.60
CA ALA A 280 38.11 -15.48 9.09
C ALA A 280 38.08 -14.93 10.53
N ILE A 281 38.92 -15.46 11.42
CA ILE A 281 39.05 -14.97 12.80
C ILE A 281 39.56 -13.53 12.80
N CYS A 282 40.61 -13.23 12.03
CA CYS A 282 41.15 -11.87 11.93
C CYS A 282 40.11 -10.87 11.39
N VAL A 283 39.34 -11.25 10.36
CA VAL A 283 38.26 -10.41 9.80
C VAL A 283 37.17 -10.20 10.84
N LEU A 284 36.77 -11.23 11.58
CA LEU A 284 35.76 -11.11 12.64
C LEU A 284 36.20 -10.12 13.72
N VAL A 285 37.43 -10.25 14.20
CA VAL A 285 37.99 -9.33 15.21
C VAL A 285 38.09 -7.90 14.66
N ALA A 286 38.56 -7.73 13.41
CA ALA A 286 38.65 -6.42 12.77
C ALA A 286 37.27 -5.77 12.59
N LEU A 287 36.25 -6.55 12.18
CA LEU A 287 34.87 -6.08 12.08
C LEU A 287 34.31 -5.64 13.43
N LEU A 288 34.56 -6.40 14.51
CA LEU A 288 34.13 -6.02 15.86
C LEU A 288 34.78 -4.69 16.30
N VAL A 289 36.07 -4.49 16.01
CA VAL A 289 36.76 -3.22 16.28
C VAL A 289 36.18 -2.09 15.44
N LEU A 290 35.96 -2.30 14.14
CA LEU A 290 35.35 -1.32 13.24
C LEU A 290 33.96 -0.91 13.71
N VAL A 291 33.10 -1.87 14.07
CA VAL A 291 31.77 -1.60 14.60
C VAL A 291 31.85 -0.76 15.88
N ARG A 292 32.78 -1.08 16.78
CA ARG A 292 33.01 -0.29 18.01
C ARG A 292 33.51 1.13 17.71
N MET A 293 34.33 1.31 16.67
CA MET A 293 34.91 2.60 16.27
C MET A 293 34.03 3.39 15.29
N THR A 294 32.89 2.86 14.85
CA THR A 294 31.95 3.54 13.95
C THR A 294 31.65 5.00 14.33
N PRO A 295 31.32 5.35 15.59
CA PRO A 295 31.01 6.74 15.94
C PRO A 295 32.23 7.67 15.80
N THR A 296 33.46 7.17 15.94
CA THR A 296 34.68 7.96 15.73
C THR A 296 35.08 8.12 14.27
N ILE A 297 34.70 7.16 13.41
CA ILE A 297 35.01 7.18 11.97
C ILE A 297 33.95 8.01 11.20
N ALA A 298 32.75 8.14 11.76
CA ALA A 298 31.66 8.92 11.18
C ALA A 298 31.79 10.45 11.42
N LEU A 299 32.60 10.87 12.40
CA LEU A 299 32.92 12.26 12.71
C LEU A 299 34.03 12.79 11.80
#